data_AF-A0A7S3BJF4-F1
#
_entry.id   AF-A0A7S3BJF4-F1
#
_cell.length_a   1.000
_cell.length_b   1.000
_cell.length_c   1.000
_cell.angle_alpha   90.00
_cell.angle_beta   90.00
_cell.angle_gamma   90.00
#
_symmetry.space_group_name_H-M   'P 1'
#
loop_
_entity.id
_entity.type
_entity.pdbx_description
1 polymer ?
#
loop_
_entity_poly.entity_id
_entity_poly.type
_entity_poly.pdbx_seq_one_letter_code
_entity_poly.pdbx_strand_id
1 'polypeptide(L)'
;HGTYLIDRAFGVRRVTMRFLRRPSRSKPTPPGSVHDGTLLDGEMVVDVDPTTGKRQRRFLVYDLMALNGDSKVSKMPFYSARYAMIANELVAPRDAERMAGLKKGVEFFYDYAAEVRELFSVRRKDFWPVVKSRHVLTKFIKGLGHECDGVILQARDDEYRPHTCYHLLKWKYSSMNSVDFLLRRAPSGELTLHLLATGRDLAESGGEQLPRALDATPRFDHDENAGDALVGRIVECRLDLDSREWVYMRTRVDKDMPNAMSTFKRVMRSIEDGIEE
;
A
#
# COMPACT_ATOMS: atom_id res chain seq x y z
N HIS A 1 -17.35 -7.52 -21.16
CA HIS A 1 -16.88 -6.71 -20.01
C HIS A 1 -15.65 -7.37 -19.41
N GLY A 2 -14.69 -6.59 -18.94
CA GLY A 2 -13.47 -7.09 -18.34
C GLY A 2 -13.05 -6.18 -17.20
N THR A 3 -12.65 -6.77 -16.07
CA THR A 3 -12.01 -6.06 -14.98
C THR A 3 -10.52 -6.32 -15.08
N TYR A 4 -9.71 -5.29 -14.89
CA TYR A 4 -8.26 -5.39 -14.96
C TYR A 4 -7.65 -4.76 -13.71
N LEU A 5 -6.64 -5.43 -13.15
CA LEU A 5 -5.77 -4.89 -12.11
C LEU A 5 -4.48 -4.43 -12.79
N ILE A 6 -4.04 -3.22 -12.48
CA ILE A 6 -2.82 -2.62 -13.02
C ILE A 6 -1.92 -2.32 -11.83
N ASP A 7 -0.72 -2.89 -11.82
CA ASP A 7 0.27 -2.61 -10.79
C ASP A 7 1.16 -1.41 -11.14
N ARG A 8 2.05 -1.05 -10.22
CA ARG A 8 2.98 0.07 -10.37
C ARG A 8 4.00 -0.12 -11.50
N ALA A 9 4.36 -1.37 -11.82
CA ALA A 9 5.24 -1.72 -12.94
C ALA A 9 4.48 -1.82 -14.27
N PHE A 10 3.21 -1.40 -14.29
CA PHE A 10 2.32 -1.49 -15.43
C PHE A 10 2.00 -2.94 -15.85
N GLY A 11 2.16 -3.89 -14.93
CA GLY A 11 1.68 -5.26 -15.09
C GLY A 11 0.16 -5.27 -15.08
N VAL A 12 -0.44 -5.79 -16.15
CA VAL A 12 -1.89 -5.85 -16.31
C VAL A 12 -2.38 -7.28 -16.12
N ARG A 13 -3.28 -7.49 -15.17
CA ARG A 13 -3.93 -8.78 -14.92
C ARG A 13 -5.44 -8.66 -15.10
N ARG A 14 -6.00 -9.44 -16.02
CA ARG A 14 -7.45 -9.57 -16.15
C ARG A 14 -8.02 -10.38 -14.99
N VAL A 15 -9.12 -9.93 -14.42
CA VAL A 15 -9.91 -10.64 -13.42
C VAL A 15 -11.38 -10.68 -13.84
N THR A 16 -12.05 -11.77 -13.49
CA THR A 16 -13.47 -11.97 -13.82
C THR A 16 -14.31 -11.50 -12.65
N MET A 17 -14.68 -10.23 -12.65
CA MET A 17 -15.59 -9.62 -11.68
C MET A 17 -16.55 -8.68 -12.39
N ARG A 18 -17.75 -8.53 -11.83
CA ARG A 18 -18.79 -7.67 -12.38
C ARG A 18 -18.91 -6.38 -11.56
N PHE A 19 -19.03 -5.24 -12.23
CA PHE A 19 -19.27 -3.93 -11.60
C PHE A 19 -20.53 -3.30 -12.21
N LEU A 20 -21.60 -3.23 -11.43
CA LEU A 20 -22.89 -2.73 -11.90
C LEU A 20 -22.94 -1.21 -11.90
N ARG A 21 -23.52 -0.65 -12.95
CA ARG A 21 -23.87 0.76 -12.97
C ARG A 21 -25.04 1.00 -12.04
N ARG A 22 -24.97 2.10 -11.31
CA ARG A 22 -26.12 2.62 -10.59
C ARG A 22 -27.29 2.88 -11.56
N PRO A 23 -28.51 2.42 -11.25
CA PRO A 23 -29.68 2.81 -12.02
C PRO A 23 -29.86 4.33 -11.94
N SER A 24 -29.89 5.00 -13.10
CA SER A 24 -30.19 6.43 -13.14
C SER A 24 -31.70 6.64 -13.18
N ARG A 25 -32.19 7.60 -12.39
CA ARG A 25 -33.59 8.05 -12.46
C ARG A 25 -33.85 8.92 -13.69
N SER A 26 -32.83 9.58 -14.23
CA SER A 26 -32.94 10.52 -15.34
C SER A 26 -32.66 9.91 -16.71
N LYS A 27 -31.96 8.77 -16.77
CA LYS A 27 -31.70 8.02 -18.00
C LYS A 27 -31.98 6.53 -17.75
N PRO A 28 -32.76 5.85 -18.61
CA PRO A 28 -32.97 4.42 -18.46
C PRO A 28 -31.62 3.68 -18.54
N THR A 29 -31.23 3.05 -17.44
CA THR A 29 -30.09 2.13 -17.41
C THR A 29 -30.66 0.71 -17.51
N PRO A 30 -30.40 -0.05 -18.60
CA PRO A 30 -30.87 -1.43 -18.70
C PRO A 30 -30.48 -2.25 -17.47
N PRO A 31 -31.35 -3.13 -16.95
CA PRO A 31 -31.01 -4.04 -15.87
C PRO A 31 -29.73 -4.83 -16.19
N GLY A 32 -28.83 -4.92 -15.21
CA GLY A 32 -27.55 -5.61 -15.39
C GLY A 32 -26.49 -4.83 -16.18
N SER A 33 -26.72 -3.56 -16.52
CA SER A 33 -25.69 -2.71 -17.12
C SER A 33 -24.45 -2.63 -16.24
N VAL A 34 -23.29 -2.85 -16.85
CA VAL A 34 -21.99 -2.83 -16.18
C VAL A 34 -21.22 -1.56 -16.52
N HIS A 35 -20.24 -1.25 -15.67
CA HIS A 35 -19.34 -0.12 -15.91
C HIS A 35 -18.55 -0.31 -17.20
N ASP A 36 -18.26 0.79 -17.88
CA ASP A 36 -17.42 0.82 -19.08
C ASP A 36 -16.46 2.02 -19.03
N GLY A 37 -15.16 1.81 -19.07
CA GLY A 37 -14.18 2.89 -18.91
C GLY A 37 -14.19 3.55 -17.51
N THR A 38 -14.28 2.74 -16.44
CA THR A 38 -14.10 3.22 -15.05
C THR A 38 -12.69 2.88 -14.57
N LEU A 39 -11.99 3.87 -14.00
CA LEU A 39 -10.64 3.72 -13.48
C LEU A 39 -10.60 4.11 -12.00
N LEU A 40 -10.22 3.14 -11.16
CA LEU A 40 -10.19 3.23 -9.70
C LEU A 40 -8.74 3.23 -9.22
N ASP A 41 -8.48 3.95 -8.14
CA ASP A 41 -7.22 3.87 -7.41
C ASP A 41 -7.45 3.21 -6.04
N GLY A 42 -6.60 2.26 -5.68
CA GLY A 42 -6.87 1.36 -4.57
C GLY A 42 -5.69 0.48 -4.17
N GLU A 43 -5.92 -0.28 -3.11
CA GLU A 43 -4.93 -1.18 -2.50
C GLU A 43 -5.55 -2.56 -2.26
N MET A 44 -4.82 -3.62 -2.61
CA MET A 44 -5.22 -4.99 -2.29
C MET A 44 -4.61 -5.40 -0.94
N VAL A 45 -5.47 -5.68 0.03
CA VAL A 45 -5.09 -6.17 1.36
C VAL A 45 -5.58 -7.59 1.59
N VAL A 46 -4.92 -8.29 2.52
CA VAL A 46 -5.37 -9.58 3.02
C VAL A 46 -5.69 -9.43 4.50
N ASP A 47 -6.97 -9.30 4.82
CA ASP A 47 -7.44 -9.30 6.21
C ASP A 47 -7.35 -10.71 6.78
N VAL A 48 -6.88 -10.82 8.02
CA VAL A 48 -6.93 -12.04 8.84
C VAL A 48 -7.92 -11.80 9.97
N ASP A 49 -8.95 -12.63 10.03
CA ASP A 49 -9.86 -12.63 11.17
C ASP A 49 -9.12 -13.12 12.41
N PRO A 50 -9.03 -12.32 13.49
CA PRO A 50 -8.24 -12.67 14.67
C PRO A 50 -8.85 -13.83 15.47
N THR A 51 -10.14 -14.10 15.32
CA THR A 51 -10.85 -15.17 16.02
C THR A 51 -10.83 -16.47 15.23
N THR A 52 -11.07 -16.40 13.91
CA THR A 52 -11.20 -17.60 13.07
C THR A 52 -9.95 -17.94 12.26
N GLY A 53 -8.97 -17.03 12.18
CA GLY A 53 -7.78 -17.16 11.33
C GLY A 53 -8.08 -17.08 9.83
N LYS A 54 -9.35 -16.87 9.44
CA LYS A 54 -9.77 -16.85 8.04
C LYS A 54 -9.16 -15.65 7.33
N ARG A 55 -8.49 -15.92 6.20
CA ARG A 55 -7.90 -14.88 5.33
C ARG A 55 -8.90 -14.43 4.28
N GLN A 56 -9.04 -13.12 4.09
CA GLN A 56 -9.94 -12.53 3.10
C GLN A 56 -9.24 -11.45 2.28
N ARG A 57 -9.29 -11.58 0.95
CA ARG A 57 -8.76 -10.56 0.04
C ARG A 57 -9.75 -9.40 -0.08
N ARG A 58 -9.27 -8.17 0.06
CA ARG A 58 -10.07 -6.96 -0.07
C ARG A 58 -9.35 -5.92 -0.93
N PHE A 59 -10.08 -5.34 -1.87
CA PHE A 59 -9.62 -4.18 -2.62
C PHE A 59 -10.24 -2.93 -1.99
N LEU A 60 -9.39 -2.14 -1.32
CA LEU A 60 -9.74 -0.88 -0.67
C LEU A 60 -9.54 0.25 -1.67
N VAL A 61 -10.64 0.75 -2.23
CA VAL A 61 -10.65 1.87 -3.18
C VAL A 61 -10.56 3.17 -2.41
N TYR A 62 -9.54 3.97 -2.68
CA TYR A 62 -9.35 5.27 -2.03
C TYR A 62 -9.53 6.46 -2.96
N ASP A 63 -9.43 6.31 -4.28
CA ASP A 63 -9.72 7.39 -5.25
C ASP A 63 -10.36 6.86 -6.55
N LEU A 64 -10.88 7.76 -7.38
CA LEU A 64 -11.60 7.49 -8.63
C LEU A 64 -11.13 8.47 -9.71
N MET A 65 -10.53 7.97 -10.78
CA MET A 65 -9.94 8.80 -11.84
C MET A 65 -10.90 9.01 -13.02
N ALA A 66 -11.69 7.99 -13.35
CA ALA A 66 -12.68 8.05 -14.42
C ALA A 66 -13.89 7.18 -14.07
N LEU A 67 -15.08 7.60 -14.48
CA LEU A 67 -16.33 6.85 -14.24
C LEU A 67 -17.13 6.75 -15.54
N ASN A 68 -17.42 5.52 -15.97
CA ASN A 68 -18.24 5.25 -17.15
C ASN A 68 -17.78 6.04 -18.41
N GLY A 69 -16.46 6.13 -18.63
CA GLY A 69 -15.85 6.86 -19.75
C GLY A 69 -15.64 8.35 -19.50
N ASP A 70 -16.19 8.92 -18.42
CA ASP A 70 -15.96 10.33 -18.08
C ASP A 70 -14.64 10.51 -17.31
N SER A 71 -13.65 11.06 -18.00
CA SER A 71 -12.33 11.39 -17.44
C SER A 71 -12.30 12.72 -16.67
N LYS A 72 -13.35 13.55 -16.75
CA LYS A 72 -13.45 14.80 -16.00
C LYS A 72 -13.55 14.56 -14.50
N VAL A 73 -13.89 13.35 -14.08
CA VAL A 73 -13.91 12.94 -12.67
C VAL A 73 -12.58 13.23 -11.98
N SER A 74 -11.44 13.01 -12.65
CA SER A 74 -10.10 13.35 -12.14
C SER A 74 -9.91 14.83 -11.78
N LYS A 75 -10.70 15.73 -12.40
CA LYS A 75 -10.67 17.19 -12.18
C LYS A 75 -11.64 17.68 -11.12
N MET A 76 -12.46 16.78 -10.56
CA MET A 76 -13.40 17.14 -9.50
C MET A 76 -12.72 17.09 -8.12
N PRO A 77 -13.22 17.81 -7.10
CA PRO A 77 -12.68 17.73 -5.74
C PRO A 77 -12.70 16.32 -5.16
N PHE A 78 -11.67 15.96 -4.39
CA PHE A 78 -11.53 14.63 -3.81
C PHE A 78 -12.75 14.23 -2.94
N TYR A 79 -13.04 14.97 -1.86
CA TYR A 79 -14.01 14.52 -0.86
C TYR A 79 -15.47 14.67 -1.29
N SER A 80 -15.85 15.85 -1.82
CA SER A 80 -17.24 16.15 -2.16
C SER A 80 -17.72 15.46 -3.43
N ALA A 81 -16.80 15.06 -4.33
CA ALA A 81 -17.13 14.38 -5.58
C ALA A 81 -16.54 12.96 -5.65
N ARG A 82 -15.23 12.81 -5.89
CA ARG A 82 -14.63 11.51 -6.24
C ARG A 82 -14.85 10.44 -5.15
N TYR A 83 -14.62 10.82 -3.89
CA TYR A 83 -14.82 9.98 -2.72
C TYR A 83 -16.29 9.58 -2.51
N ALA A 84 -17.22 10.53 -2.72
CA ALA A 84 -18.65 10.26 -2.64
C ALA A 84 -19.13 9.37 -3.80
N MET A 85 -18.58 9.53 -5.00
CA MET A 85 -18.87 8.69 -6.16
C MET A 85 -18.45 7.24 -5.94
N ILE A 86 -17.34 6.96 -5.25
CA ILE A 86 -16.98 5.58 -4.90
C ILE A 86 -18.08 4.92 -4.05
N ALA A 87 -18.60 5.62 -3.04
CA ALA A 87 -19.69 5.06 -2.22
C ALA A 87 -20.96 4.82 -3.05
N ASN A 88 -21.37 5.82 -3.84
CA ASN A 88 -22.66 5.86 -4.49
C ASN A 88 -22.74 5.05 -5.81
N GLU A 89 -21.66 5.06 -6.59
CA GLU A 89 -21.61 4.49 -7.94
C GLU A 89 -20.91 3.14 -7.98
N LEU A 90 -20.10 2.81 -6.97
CA LEU A 90 -19.38 1.52 -6.89
C LEU A 90 -19.92 0.61 -5.78
N VAL A 91 -19.96 1.10 -4.53
CA VAL A 91 -20.29 0.25 -3.37
C VAL A 91 -21.79 0.01 -3.28
N ALA A 92 -22.61 1.07 -3.31
CA ALA A 92 -24.06 0.97 -3.13
C ALA A 92 -24.76 0.06 -4.18
N PRO A 93 -24.43 0.09 -5.49
CA PRO A 93 -25.04 -0.82 -6.45
C PRO A 93 -24.74 -2.30 -6.17
N ARG A 94 -23.53 -2.61 -5.70
CA ARG A 94 -23.11 -3.98 -5.34
C ARG A 94 -23.86 -4.47 -4.11
N ASP A 95 -23.96 -3.63 -3.09
CA ASP A 95 -24.66 -3.98 -1.85
C ASP A 95 -26.16 -4.13 -2.08
N ALA A 96 -26.76 -3.25 -2.89
CA ALA A 96 -28.17 -3.35 -3.29
C ALA A 96 -28.46 -4.67 -4.02
N GLU A 97 -27.59 -5.06 -4.96
CA GLU A 97 -27.75 -6.34 -5.64
C GLU A 97 -27.55 -7.54 -4.70
N ARG A 98 -26.54 -7.48 -3.84
CA ARG A 98 -26.29 -8.53 -2.85
C ARG A 98 -27.51 -8.74 -1.95
N MET A 99 -28.13 -7.66 -1.48
CA MET A 99 -29.37 -7.72 -0.69
C MET A 99 -30.57 -8.21 -1.51
N ALA A 100 -30.66 -7.86 -2.79
CA ALA A 100 -31.75 -8.29 -3.66
C ALA A 100 -31.70 -9.80 -3.95
N GLY A 101 -30.51 -10.37 -4.20
CA GLY A 101 -30.39 -11.81 -4.47
C GLY A 101 -30.54 -12.73 -3.27
N LEU A 102 -30.51 -12.19 -2.05
CA LEU A 102 -30.95 -12.92 -0.85
C LEU A 102 -32.48 -13.13 -0.85
N LYS A 103 -33.24 -12.45 -1.72
CA LYS A 103 -34.68 -12.68 -1.91
C LYS A 103 -34.88 -13.80 -2.93
N LYS A 104 -35.69 -14.81 -2.58
CA LYS A 104 -36.02 -15.94 -3.47
C LYS A 104 -36.61 -15.44 -4.80
N GLY A 105 -36.15 -15.98 -5.94
CA GLY A 105 -36.79 -15.82 -7.25
C GLY A 105 -36.14 -14.85 -8.24
N VAL A 106 -34.92 -14.35 -7.99
CA VAL A 106 -34.20 -13.49 -8.96
C VAL A 106 -33.36 -14.34 -9.91
N GLU A 107 -33.76 -14.43 -11.19
CA GLU A 107 -33.11 -15.28 -12.21
C GLU A 107 -31.69 -14.84 -12.62
N PHE A 108 -31.27 -13.60 -12.32
CA PHE A 108 -29.97 -13.04 -12.76
C PHE A 108 -29.13 -12.49 -11.60
N PHE A 109 -28.86 -13.34 -10.60
CA PHE A 109 -28.02 -12.97 -9.46
C PHE A 109 -26.52 -13.20 -9.73
N TYR A 110 -25.68 -12.25 -9.33
CA TYR A 110 -24.24 -12.50 -9.22
C TYR A 110 -23.92 -12.99 -7.83
N ASP A 111 -23.30 -14.17 -7.79
CA ASP A 111 -22.87 -14.76 -6.54
C ASP A 111 -21.70 -13.98 -5.94
N TYR A 112 -22.00 -13.25 -4.86
CA TYR A 112 -21.00 -12.53 -4.07
C TYR A 112 -20.31 -13.44 -3.04
N ALA A 113 -20.63 -14.73 -2.97
CA ALA A 113 -19.88 -15.69 -2.16
C ALA A 113 -18.43 -15.71 -2.62
N ALA A 114 -17.52 -15.66 -1.64
CA ALA A 114 -16.10 -15.72 -1.90
C ALA A 114 -15.76 -17.02 -2.65
N GLU A 115 -14.76 -16.96 -3.54
CA GLU A 115 -14.15 -18.12 -4.22
C GLU A 115 -14.93 -18.69 -5.43
N VAL A 116 -16.16 -18.25 -5.70
CA VAL A 116 -16.91 -18.69 -6.90
C VAL A 116 -16.86 -17.64 -8.02
N ARG A 117 -17.27 -16.39 -7.76
CA ARG A 117 -17.25 -15.29 -8.75
C ARG A 117 -16.65 -14.00 -8.21
N GLU A 118 -16.71 -13.77 -6.91
CA GLU A 118 -16.09 -12.63 -6.24
C GLU A 118 -14.67 -12.99 -5.77
N LEU A 119 -13.66 -12.67 -6.58
CA LEU A 119 -12.25 -13.00 -6.28
C LEU A 119 -11.69 -12.24 -5.06
N PHE A 120 -12.23 -11.06 -4.78
CA PHE A 120 -11.92 -10.24 -3.62
C PHE A 120 -13.09 -9.30 -3.34
N SER A 121 -13.32 -8.96 -2.07
CA SER A 121 -14.36 -7.97 -1.74
C SER A 121 -13.88 -6.57 -2.10
N VAL A 122 -14.78 -5.71 -2.58
CA VAL A 122 -14.49 -4.30 -2.91
C VAL A 122 -15.11 -3.41 -1.84
N ARG A 123 -14.30 -2.53 -1.25
CA ARG A 123 -14.74 -1.56 -0.24
C ARG A 123 -14.14 -0.20 -0.53
N ARG A 124 -14.81 0.86 -0.12
CA ARG A 124 -14.21 2.19 -0.07
C ARG A 124 -13.33 2.29 1.18
N LYS A 125 -12.11 2.80 1.05
CA LYS A 125 -11.22 3.11 2.18
C LYS A 125 -11.79 4.32 2.93
N ASP A 126 -11.98 4.20 4.23
CA ASP A 126 -12.52 5.32 5.01
C ASP A 126 -11.46 6.40 5.21
N PHE A 127 -11.91 7.66 5.20
CA PHE A 127 -11.11 8.84 5.51
C PHE A 127 -11.72 9.55 6.71
N TRP A 128 -10.86 10.06 7.58
CA TRP A 128 -11.25 10.83 8.76
C TRP A 128 -10.73 12.26 8.65
N PRO A 129 -11.46 13.24 9.21
CA PRO A 129 -10.90 14.57 9.42
C PRO A 129 -9.60 14.49 10.24
N VAL A 130 -8.62 15.34 9.94
CA VAL A 130 -7.30 15.34 10.59
C VAL A 130 -7.39 15.42 12.11
N VAL A 131 -8.40 16.11 12.66
CA VAL A 131 -8.67 16.21 14.11
C VAL A 131 -8.95 14.85 14.78
N LYS A 132 -9.22 13.79 14.01
CA LYS A 132 -9.40 12.41 14.50
C LYS A 132 -8.13 11.56 14.37
N SER A 133 -6.98 12.13 13.99
CA SER A 133 -5.71 11.40 13.82
C SER A 133 -5.37 10.52 15.01
N ARG A 134 -5.47 11.05 16.24
CA ARG A 134 -5.23 10.28 17.47
C ARG A 134 -6.10 9.03 17.56
N HIS A 135 -7.38 9.12 17.21
CA HIS A 135 -8.28 7.97 17.22
C HIS A 135 -7.88 6.94 16.15
N VAL A 136 -7.49 7.43 14.96
CA VAL A 136 -7.04 6.56 13.87
C VAL A 136 -5.78 5.78 14.28
N LEU A 137 -4.76 6.49 14.77
CA LEU A 137 -3.46 5.93 15.15
C LEU A 137 -3.56 4.98 16.35
N THR A 138 -4.26 5.38 17.41
CA THR A 138 -4.24 4.63 18.68
C THR A 138 -5.30 3.54 18.79
N LYS A 139 -6.38 3.60 17.99
CA LYS A 139 -7.52 2.68 18.09
C LYS A 139 -7.87 2.00 16.77
N PHE A 140 -8.10 2.75 15.70
CA PHE A 140 -8.56 2.16 14.43
C PHE A 140 -7.51 1.23 13.83
N ILE A 141 -6.26 1.69 13.71
CA ILE A 141 -5.16 0.91 13.12
C ILE A 141 -4.93 -0.41 13.88
N LYS A 142 -4.96 -0.37 15.21
CA LYS A 142 -4.80 -1.58 16.06
C LYS A 142 -5.92 -2.61 15.88
N GLY A 143 -7.07 -2.21 15.34
CA GLY A 143 -8.19 -3.09 15.06
C GLY A 143 -8.26 -3.62 13.62
N LEU A 144 -7.29 -3.26 12.77
CA LEU A 144 -7.26 -3.75 11.40
C LEU A 144 -6.86 -5.23 11.36
N GLY A 145 -7.45 -5.98 10.43
CA GLY A 145 -7.07 -7.37 10.16
C GLY A 145 -5.83 -7.50 9.27
N HIS A 146 -5.21 -6.39 8.88
CA HIS A 146 -4.04 -6.32 8.02
C HIS A 146 -3.02 -5.31 8.57
N GLU A 147 -1.78 -5.44 8.13
CA GLU A 147 -0.70 -4.53 8.49
C GLU A 147 -0.97 -3.11 7.98
N CYS A 148 -0.66 -2.11 8.81
CA CYS A 148 -0.76 -0.70 8.45
C CYS A 148 0.46 0.02 9.03
N ASP A 149 1.18 0.75 8.18
CA ASP A 149 2.47 1.33 8.51
C ASP A 149 2.44 2.83 8.79
N GLY A 150 1.24 3.41 8.83
CA GLY A 150 1.03 4.83 9.12
C GLY A 150 -0.24 5.38 8.51
N VAL A 151 -0.20 6.65 8.10
CA VAL A 151 -1.36 7.36 7.56
C VAL A 151 -1.04 8.11 6.28
N ILE A 152 -2.06 8.27 5.44
CA ILE A 152 -2.01 9.08 4.23
C ILE A 152 -2.90 10.31 4.46
N LEU A 153 -2.33 11.49 4.25
CA LEU A 153 -3.04 12.75 4.33
C LEU A 153 -3.34 13.23 2.90
N GLN A 154 -4.61 13.14 2.53
CA GLN A 154 -5.13 13.58 1.25
C GLN A 154 -5.86 14.91 1.44
N ALA A 155 -5.47 15.92 0.67
CA ALA A 155 -6.17 17.20 0.67
C ALA A 155 -7.60 17.03 0.14
N ARG A 156 -8.55 17.67 0.83
CA ARG A 156 -9.99 17.49 0.65
C ARG A 156 -10.48 17.88 -0.75
N ASP A 157 -9.93 18.96 -1.30
CA ASP A 157 -10.44 19.61 -2.50
C ASP A 157 -9.51 19.47 -3.70
N ASP A 158 -8.40 18.73 -3.54
CA ASP A 158 -7.43 18.52 -4.60
C ASP A 158 -8.01 17.70 -5.76
N GLU A 159 -7.63 18.07 -6.98
CA GLU A 159 -7.76 17.24 -8.18
C GLU A 159 -6.88 15.98 -8.06
N TYR A 160 -7.23 14.93 -8.81
CA TYR A 160 -6.35 13.78 -8.97
C TYR A 160 -5.13 14.19 -9.82
N ARG A 161 -3.92 13.93 -9.32
CA ARG A 161 -2.67 14.19 -10.05
C ARG A 161 -1.95 12.87 -10.35
N PRO A 162 -1.70 12.55 -11.63
CA PRO A 162 -0.84 11.42 -11.96
C PRO A 162 0.59 11.69 -11.51
N HIS A 163 1.34 10.62 -11.23
CA HIS A 163 2.72 10.67 -10.74
C HIS A 163 2.87 11.32 -9.35
N THR A 164 3.92 12.10 -9.12
CA THR A 164 4.22 12.69 -7.82
C THR A 164 3.26 13.84 -7.51
N CYS A 165 2.47 13.67 -6.45
CA CYS A 165 1.65 14.73 -5.87
C CYS A 165 2.28 15.22 -4.56
N TYR A 166 2.75 16.46 -4.53
CA TYR A 166 3.39 17.03 -3.33
C TYR A 166 2.40 17.39 -2.20
N HIS A 167 1.10 17.43 -2.51
CA HIS A 167 0.04 17.66 -1.51
C HIS A 167 -0.42 16.37 -0.84
N LEU A 168 -0.10 15.21 -1.44
CA LEU A 168 -0.38 13.90 -0.87
C LEU A 168 0.77 13.51 0.06
N LEU A 169 0.51 13.59 1.36
CA LEU A 169 1.52 13.29 2.37
C LEU A 169 1.34 11.87 2.87
N LYS A 170 2.47 11.22 3.15
CA LYS A 170 2.52 9.94 3.84
C LYS A 170 3.29 10.14 5.13
N TRP A 171 2.70 9.73 6.23
CA TRP A 171 3.37 9.63 7.52
C TRP A 171 3.48 8.15 7.88
N LYS A 172 4.61 7.75 8.45
CA LYS A 172 4.84 6.40 8.95
C LYS A 172 5.28 6.47 10.40
N TYR A 173 4.99 5.42 11.15
CA TYR A 173 5.58 5.27 12.47
C TYR A 173 7.11 5.33 12.35
N SER A 174 7.77 6.09 13.22
CA SER A 174 9.23 6.20 13.25
C SER A 174 9.89 4.83 13.36
N SER A 175 9.29 3.93 14.15
CA SER A 175 9.70 2.53 14.32
C SER A 175 9.55 1.66 13.06
N MET A 176 8.88 2.14 12.01
CA MET A 176 8.71 1.48 10.72
C MET A 176 9.51 2.13 9.60
N ASN A 177 10.28 3.18 9.90
CA ASN A 177 11.29 3.69 8.99
C ASN A 177 12.44 2.70 8.92
N SER A 178 12.60 2.10 7.74
CA SER A 178 13.61 1.10 7.46
C SER A 178 14.50 1.51 6.30
N VAL A 179 15.68 0.90 6.25
CA VAL A 179 16.63 1.03 5.15
C VAL A 179 17.00 -0.38 4.69
N ASP A 180 17.05 -0.57 3.37
CA ASP A 180 17.57 -1.81 2.80
C ASP A 180 19.09 -1.72 2.66
N PHE A 181 19.81 -2.62 3.31
CA PHE A 181 21.26 -2.72 3.31
C PHE A 181 21.72 -4.02 2.66
N LEU A 182 22.93 -4.04 2.11
CA LEU A 182 23.62 -5.28 1.80
C LEU A 182 24.34 -5.75 3.06
N LEU A 183 24.03 -6.97 3.50
CA LEU A 183 24.73 -7.58 4.63
C LEU A 183 26.06 -8.18 4.14
N ARG A 184 27.16 -7.82 4.79
CA ARG A 184 28.49 -8.41 4.53
C ARG A 184 29.11 -8.88 5.82
N ARG A 185 30.17 -9.66 5.69
CA ARG A 185 31.05 -10.05 6.78
C ARG A 185 32.37 -9.30 6.63
N ALA A 186 32.74 -8.53 7.64
CA ALA A 186 34.02 -7.85 7.70
C ALA A 186 35.16 -8.85 7.90
N PRO A 187 36.42 -8.49 7.57
CA PRO A 187 37.59 -9.34 7.84
C PRO A 187 37.75 -9.71 9.32
N SER A 188 37.24 -8.88 10.24
CA SER A 188 37.19 -9.15 11.69
C SER A 188 36.22 -10.28 12.06
N GLY A 189 35.37 -10.72 11.13
CA GLY A 189 34.31 -11.72 11.36
C GLY A 189 32.95 -11.12 11.76
N GLU A 190 32.89 -9.81 12.01
CA GLU A 190 31.64 -9.13 12.35
C GLU A 190 30.74 -8.89 11.12
N LEU A 191 29.43 -8.89 11.31
CA LEU A 191 28.48 -8.57 10.25
C LEU A 191 28.34 -7.05 10.11
N THR A 192 28.36 -6.55 8.89
CA THR A 192 28.30 -5.10 8.60
C THR A 192 27.20 -4.79 7.60
N LEU A 193 26.55 -3.63 7.78
CA LEU A 193 25.53 -3.10 6.86
C LEU A 193 26.16 -2.20 5.82
N HIS A 194 25.82 -2.39 4.55
CA HIS A 194 26.35 -1.57 3.47
C HIS A 194 25.28 -0.91 2.60
N LEU A 195 25.53 0.34 2.21
CA LEU A 195 24.71 1.13 1.30
C LEU A 195 25.27 1.12 -0.11
N LEU A 196 24.42 1.38 -1.10
CA LEU A 196 24.86 1.55 -2.49
C LEU A 196 25.74 2.80 -2.60
N ALA A 197 26.97 2.61 -3.10
CA ALA A 197 27.88 3.70 -3.43
C ALA A 197 27.35 4.53 -4.61
N THR A 198 27.48 5.85 -4.50
CA THR A 198 27.07 6.81 -5.54
C THR A 198 28.27 7.27 -6.36
N GLY A 199 28.03 7.97 -7.48
CA GLY A 199 29.10 8.48 -8.37
C GLY A 199 30.20 9.32 -7.72
N ARG A 200 29.92 9.99 -6.58
CA ARG A 200 30.95 10.65 -5.78
C ARG A 200 31.83 9.65 -5.02
N ASP A 201 31.23 8.62 -4.42
CA ASP A 201 31.94 7.57 -3.71
C ASP A 201 32.82 6.75 -4.69
N LEU A 202 32.35 6.55 -5.93
CA LEU A 202 33.09 5.91 -7.03
C LEU A 202 34.36 6.66 -7.46
N ALA A 203 34.32 8.00 -7.42
CA ALA A 203 35.47 8.83 -7.79
C ALA A 203 36.59 8.77 -6.73
N GLU A 204 36.22 8.60 -5.45
CA GLU A 204 37.16 8.44 -4.34
C GLU A 204 37.69 6.99 -4.24
N SER A 205 36.92 5.98 -4.67
CA SER A 205 37.29 4.55 -4.63
C SER A 205 37.98 4.03 -5.90
N GLY A 206 38.32 4.90 -6.86
CA GLY A 206 39.00 4.48 -8.10
C GLY A 206 38.12 3.68 -9.08
N GLY A 207 36.80 3.86 -9.03
CA GLY A 207 35.85 3.28 -9.99
C GLY A 207 35.20 1.97 -9.59
N GLU A 208 35.56 1.37 -8.44
CA GLU A 208 34.84 0.21 -7.90
C GLU A 208 33.59 0.63 -7.15
N GLN A 209 32.44 0.08 -7.57
CA GLN A 209 31.13 0.27 -6.94
C GLN A 209 31.00 -0.55 -5.65
N LEU A 210 31.95 -0.37 -4.73
CA LEU A 210 31.92 -1.05 -3.45
C LEU A 210 30.89 -0.39 -2.53
N PRO A 211 29.93 -1.17 -1.99
CA PRO A 211 28.95 -0.66 -1.04
C PRO A 211 29.63 -0.02 0.18
N ARG A 212 29.23 1.20 0.56
CA ARG A 212 29.81 1.94 1.69
C ARG A 212 29.36 1.29 2.99
N ALA A 213 30.33 0.81 3.78
CA ALA A 213 30.07 0.24 5.10
C ALA A 213 29.53 1.32 6.05
N LEU A 214 28.51 0.95 6.81
CA LEU A 214 28.23 1.56 8.09
C LEU A 214 28.95 0.72 9.14
N ASP A 215 29.61 1.38 10.10
CA ASP A 215 30.18 0.74 11.28
C ASP A 215 29.04 0.34 12.23
N ALA A 216 28.19 -0.58 11.78
CA ALA A 216 27.02 -1.05 12.49
C ALA A 216 26.72 -2.50 12.13
N THR A 217 26.53 -3.29 13.18
CA THR A 217 26.10 -4.68 13.11
C THR A 217 24.61 -4.75 13.42
N PRO A 218 23.81 -5.42 12.58
CA PRO A 218 22.40 -5.56 12.87
C PRO A 218 22.18 -6.55 14.01
N ARG A 219 21.28 -6.21 14.93
CA ARG A 219 20.71 -7.11 15.93
C ARG A 219 19.67 -8.01 15.28
N PHE A 220 19.67 -9.30 15.63
CA PHE A 220 18.69 -10.29 15.18
C PHE A 220 17.86 -10.76 16.38
N ASP A 221 16.62 -10.29 16.51
CA ASP A 221 15.80 -10.52 17.71
C ASP A 221 15.29 -11.99 17.85
N HIS A 222 15.35 -12.80 16.79
CA HIS A 222 14.74 -14.13 16.77
C HIS A 222 15.71 -15.28 16.47
N ASP A 223 16.91 -15.00 15.94
CA ASP A 223 17.92 -16.02 15.61
C ASP A 223 19.29 -15.34 15.46
N GLU A 224 20.11 -15.45 16.50
CA GLU A 224 21.46 -14.87 16.53
C GLU A 224 22.38 -15.45 15.43
N ASN A 225 22.11 -16.68 14.97
CA ASN A 225 22.90 -17.35 13.93
C ASN A 225 22.34 -17.15 12.52
N ALA A 226 21.16 -16.52 12.38
CA ALA A 226 20.58 -16.28 11.06
C ALA A 226 21.44 -15.35 10.19
N GLY A 227 22.21 -14.44 10.80
CA GLY A 227 23.00 -13.46 10.08
C GLY A 227 23.97 -14.06 9.04
N ASP A 228 24.56 -15.21 9.34
CA ASP A 228 25.59 -15.83 8.49
C ASP A 228 25.02 -16.40 7.20
N ALA A 229 23.82 -16.98 7.27
CA ALA A 229 23.09 -17.45 6.10
C ALA A 229 22.61 -16.30 5.18
N LEU A 230 22.63 -15.07 5.69
CA LEU A 230 22.15 -13.88 5.00
C LEU A 230 23.27 -13.02 4.41
N VAL A 231 24.55 -13.37 4.63
CA VAL A 231 25.68 -12.66 4.03
C VAL A 231 25.55 -12.63 2.51
N GLY A 232 25.73 -11.45 1.92
CA GLY A 232 25.56 -11.19 0.49
C GLY A 232 24.12 -10.92 0.06
N ARG A 233 23.14 -11.00 0.98
CA ARG A 233 21.74 -10.66 0.70
C ARG A 233 21.41 -9.24 1.10
N ILE A 234 20.36 -8.70 0.49
CA ILE A 234 19.77 -7.43 0.90
C ILE A 234 18.81 -7.68 2.05
N VAL A 235 19.03 -6.96 3.14
CA VAL A 235 18.25 -7.04 4.37
C VAL A 235 17.61 -5.69 4.66
N GLU A 236 16.36 -5.70 5.09
CA GLU A 236 15.66 -4.51 5.57
C GLU A 236 15.87 -4.41 7.07
N CYS A 237 16.42 -3.29 7.53
CA CYS A 237 16.67 -3.02 8.94
C CYS A 237 15.97 -1.72 9.36
N ARG A 238 15.50 -1.66 10.60
CA ARG A 238 15.00 -0.43 11.25
C ARG A 238 15.97 0.01 12.33
N LEU A 239 15.98 1.30 12.66
CA LEU A 239 16.74 1.79 13.80
C LEU A 239 15.87 1.71 15.07
N ASP A 240 16.34 0.96 16.07
CA ASP A 240 15.78 1.00 17.41
C ASP A 240 16.28 2.28 18.09
N LEU A 241 15.36 3.18 18.44
CA LEU A 241 15.71 4.49 18.98
C LEU A 241 16.17 4.41 20.44
N ASP A 242 15.75 3.39 21.18
CA ASP A 242 16.11 3.20 22.58
C ASP A 242 17.55 2.70 22.71
N SER A 243 17.91 1.64 21.95
CA SER A 243 19.28 1.10 21.96
C SER A 243 20.22 1.77 20.98
N ARG A 244 19.70 2.53 20.01
CA ARG A 244 20.43 3.11 18.87
C ARG A 244 21.09 2.05 17.97
N GLU A 245 20.52 0.85 17.93
CA GLU A 245 21.00 -0.26 17.11
C GLU A 245 20.11 -0.50 15.89
N TRP A 246 20.71 -0.97 14.80
CA TRP A 246 19.95 -1.46 13.66
C TRP A 246 19.40 -2.84 13.96
N VAL A 247 18.10 -3.04 13.77
CA VAL A 247 17.42 -4.32 13.99
C VAL A 247 16.98 -4.90 12.65
N TYR A 248 17.38 -6.14 12.40
CA TYR A 248 16.94 -6.89 11.22
C TYR A 248 15.43 -7.09 11.23
N MET A 249 14.78 -6.81 10.10
CA MET A 249 13.35 -7.06 9.91
C MET A 249 13.10 -8.26 8.99
N ARG A 250 13.65 -8.21 7.77
CA ARG A 250 13.43 -9.25 6.75
C ARG A 250 14.50 -9.23 5.66
N THR A 251 14.57 -10.31 4.90
CA THR A 251 15.35 -10.39 3.67
C THR A 251 14.53 -9.85 2.48
N ARG A 252 15.16 -9.05 1.62
CA ARG A 252 14.56 -8.42 0.44
C ARG A 252 14.92 -9.18 -0.84
N VAL A 253 14.23 -10.28 -1.06
CA VAL A 253 14.38 -11.11 -2.28
C VAL A 253 13.88 -10.40 -3.54
N ASP A 254 13.12 -9.32 -3.38
CA ASP A 254 12.58 -8.47 -4.46
C ASP A 254 13.57 -7.40 -4.93
N LYS A 255 14.76 -7.30 -4.32
CA LYS A 255 15.75 -6.26 -4.60
C LYS A 255 17.08 -6.85 -5.02
N ASP A 256 17.66 -6.25 -6.04
CA ASP A 256 19.02 -6.58 -6.50
C ASP A 256 20.09 -5.67 -5.88
N MET A 257 19.72 -4.45 -5.47
CA MET A 257 20.65 -3.45 -4.93
C MET A 257 20.13 -2.84 -3.60
N PRO A 258 21.03 -2.55 -2.63
CA PRO A 258 20.66 -1.86 -1.39
C PRO A 258 20.29 -0.40 -1.66
N ASN A 259 19.78 0.28 -0.64
CA ASN A 259 19.50 1.71 -0.73
C ASN A 259 20.78 2.53 -0.92
N ALA A 260 20.68 3.62 -1.68
CA ALA A 260 21.75 4.61 -1.81
C ALA A 260 21.83 5.51 -0.57
N MET A 261 23.01 6.12 -0.39
CA MET A 261 23.26 7.09 0.69
C MET A 261 22.24 8.24 0.73
N SER A 262 21.73 8.68 -0.42
CA SER A 262 20.68 9.71 -0.48
C SER A 262 19.36 9.25 0.15
N THR A 263 18.96 7.99 -0.07
CA THR A 263 17.80 7.37 0.58
C THR A 263 18.04 7.23 2.07
N PHE A 264 19.21 6.71 2.47
CA PHE A 264 19.59 6.59 3.88
C PHE A 264 19.48 7.95 4.61
N LYS A 265 20.06 9.02 4.06
CA LYS A 265 19.98 10.37 4.64
C LYS A 265 18.54 10.89 4.77
N ARG A 266 17.65 10.55 3.82
CA ARG A 266 16.22 10.91 3.91
C ARG A 266 15.52 10.14 5.03
N VAL A 267 15.84 8.87 5.19
CA VAL A 267 15.30 8.04 6.28
C VAL A 267 15.81 8.54 7.63
N MET A 268 17.12 8.80 7.76
CA MET A 268 17.70 9.35 8.98
C MET A 268 17.10 10.71 9.34
N ARG A 269 16.92 11.61 8.36
CA ARG A 269 16.22 12.88 8.59
C ARG A 269 14.78 12.66 9.06
N SER A 270 14.05 11.73 8.45
CA SER A 270 12.68 11.41 8.88
C SER A 270 12.63 10.85 10.31
N ILE A 271 13.70 10.19 10.76
CA ILE A 271 13.84 9.70 12.13
C ILE A 271 14.17 10.87 13.07
N GLU A 272 15.11 11.75 12.68
CA GLU A 272 15.52 12.94 13.44
C GLU A 272 14.40 13.98 13.58
N ASP A 273 13.60 14.18 12.53
CA ASP A 273 12.46 15.10 12.53
C ASP A 273 11.39 14.67 13.56
N GLY A 274 11.41 13.40 14.00
CA GLY A 274 10.75 12.95 15.23
C GLY A 274 9.25 13.24 15.27
N ILE A 275 8.56 13.25 14.13
CA ILE A 275 7.10 13.39 14.10
C ILE A 275 6.50 12.09 14.61
N GLU A 276 6.38 12.00 15.94
CA GLU A 276 5.77 10.89 16.67
C GLU A 276 4.23 10.97 16.64
N GLU A 277 3.58 9.92 17.13
CA GLU A 277 2.12 9.73 17.05
C GLU A 277 1.27 10.72 17.87
#